data_AF-A0A0H3B0C9-F1
#
_entry.id   AF-A0A0H3B0C9-F1
#
_cell.length_a   1.000
_cell.length_b   1.000
_cell.length_c   1.000
_cell.angle_alpha   90.00
_cell.angle_beta   90.00
_cell.angle_gamma   90.00
#
_symmetry.space_group_name_H-M   'P 1'
#
loop_
_entity.id
_entity.type
_entity.pdbx_description
1 polymer ?
#
loop_
_entity_poly.entity_id
_entity_poly.type
_entity_poly.pdbx_seq_one_letter_code
_entity_poly.pdbx_strand_id
1 'polypeptide(L)'
;MINIKKLTLKYFYILFFTPHLAHATYYNEVSFDDYIVLLDKNENAILHVKKNHTDIQCVIKNWNIKYNNGAGVISLTTDKKAILLANTQAYLYVDEVINCKEGGVSLHKVPVPNSPPFGTVIDLNFDKKIYLSVVLEDIRTLSYTAIVSKFDSNKNIINAKGFENKQTTNKDNSFYLEGSSGGYGGKISINGKYIFPVNLDCSSDSFPGVWDLENKKRVVFSSHKNSSITIDEKCHKLFNGVASLEELGGELVSK
;
A
#
# COMPACT_ATOMS: atom_id res chain seq x y z
N MET A 1 -12.94 38.80 -70.15
CA MET A 1 -11.67 39.51 -69.96
C MET A 1 -11.37 39.57 -68.46
N ILE A 2 -10.15 39.18 -68.09
CA ILE A 2 -9.52 39.21 -66.76
C ILE A 2 -9.92 38.09 -65.78
N ASN A 3 -8.91 37.27 -65.52
CA ASN A 3 -8.76 36.19 -64.55
C ASN A 3 -7.71 36.67 -63.54
N ILE A 4 -7.99 36.71 -62.24
CA ILE A 4 -6.95 36.82 -61.20
C ILE A 4 -7.31 35.96 -59.99
N LYS A 5 -6.47 34.95 -59.75
CA LYS A 5 -6.35 34.13 -58.54
C LYS A 5 -5.80 34.93 -57.34
N LYS A 6 -6.06 34.38 -56.14
CA LYS A 6 -5.39 34.55 -54.83
C LYS A 6 -5.75 35.77 -53.98
N LEU A 7 -6.27 35.51 -52.78
CA LEU A 7 -5.75 35.97 -51.47
C LEU A 7 -6.69 35.44 -50.36
N THR A 8 -6.29 34.44 -49.57
CA THR A 8 -5.60 34.50 -48.26
C THR A 8 -6.53 34.11 -47.10
N LEU A 9 -6.28 32.90 -46.60
CA LEU A 9 -6.11 32.53 -45.20
C LEU A 9 -6.60 33.58 -44.17
N LYS A 10 -7.75 33.31 -43.52
CA LYS A 10 -8.06 33.89 -42.21
C LYS A 10 -8.77 32.88 -41.31
N TYR A 11 -8.01 32.47 -40.28
CA TYR A 11 -8.42 32.14 -38.92
C TYR A 11 -9.48 31.06 -38.69
N PHE A 12 -9.00 29.82 -38.52
CA PHE A 12 -9.66 28.82 -37.68
C PHE A 12 -9.03 28.90 -36.28
N TYR A 13 -9.60 29.72 -35.39
CA TYR A 13 -9.32 29.62 -33.96
C TYR A 13 -10.19 28.50 -33.41
N ILE A 14 -9.65 27.29 -33.31
CA ILE A 14 -10.12 26.32 -32.32
C ILE A 14 -9.00 26.17 -31.30
N LEU A 15 -9.08 27.01 -30.28
CA LEU A 15 -8.35 26.90 -29.04
C LEU A 15 -9.32 26.30 -28.03
N PHE A 16 -9.41 24.97 -27.99
CA PHE A 16 -9.81 24.27 -26.77
C PHE A 16 -8.62 23.46 -26.30
N PHE A 17 -7.71 24.16 -25.62
CA PHE A 17 -6.92 23.55 -24.58
C PHE A 17 -7.92 23.12 -23.50
N THR A 18 -8.30 21.85 -23.49
CA THR A 18 -8.66 21.22 -22.22
C THR A 18 -7.33 20.82 -21.59
N PRO A 19 -6.82 21.52 -20.56
CA PRO A 19 -5.83 20.89 -19.71
C PRO A 19 -6.52 19.65 -19.15
N HIS A 20 -6.02 18.46 -19.53
CA HIS A 20 -6.13 17.32 -18.64
C HIS A 20 -5.45 17.76 -17.35
N LEU A 21 -6.26 18.27 -16.42
CA LEU A 21 -5.87 18.38 -15.03
C LEU A 21 -5.61 16.94 -14.59
N ALA A 22 -4.35 16.53 -14.67
CA ALA A 22 -3.83 15.41 -13.92
C ALA A 22 -4.03 15.78 -12.44
N HIS A 23 -5.20 15.46 -11.91
CA HIS A 23 -5.40 15.46 -10.47
C HIS A 23 -4.76 14.17 -9.97
N ALA A 24 -3.55 14.30 -9.41
CA ALA A 24 -3.02 13.30 -8.52
C ALA A 24 -4.09 13.05 -7.46
N THR A 25 -4.66 11.84 -7.45
CA THR A 25 -5.53 11.42 -6.35
C THR A 25 -4.62 11.46 -5.13
N TYR A 26 -4.92 12.34 -4.17
CA TYR A 26 -4.11 12.44 -2.98
C TYR A 26 -4.48 11.26 -2.09
N TYR A 27 -3.51 10.38 -1.80
CA TYR A 27 -3.66 9.25 -0.88
C TYR A 27 -3.51 9.69 0.57
N ASN A 28 -4.08 10.85 0.87
CA ASN A 28 -4.06 11.46 2.20
C ASN A 28 -5.32 11.08 2.98
N GLU A 29 -6.11 10.11 2.52
CA GLU A 29 -7.40 9.74 3.07
C GLU A 29 -7.50 8.22 3.26
N VAL A 30 -8.09 7.80 4.38
CA VAL A 30 -8.52 6.42 4.63
C VAL A 30 -9.97 6.44 5.09
N SER A 31 -10.74 5.46 4.63
CA SER A 31 -12.13 5.26 5.05
C SER A 31 -12.27 3.92 5.75
N PHE A 32 -12.94 3.91 6.90
CA PHE A 32 -13.29 2.69 7.62
C PHE A 32 -14.56 2.90 8.43
N ASP A 33 -15.41 1.87 8.42
CA ASP A 33 -16.72 1.89 9.07
C ASP A 33 -17.53 3.12 8.61
N ASP A 34 -17.87 4.05 9.50
CA ASP A 34 -18.54 5.32 9.18
C ASP A 34 -17.62 6.55 9.28
N TYR A 35 -16.31 6.33 9.36
CA TYR A 35 -15.29 7.36 9.46
C TYR A 35 -14.54 7.56 8.13
N ILE A 36 -14.23 8.83 7.84
CA ILE A 36 -13.26 9.24 6.84
C ILE A 36 -12.19 10.03 7.58
N VAL A 37 -10.95 9.56 7.54
CA VAL A 37 -9.80 10.25 8.15
C VAL A 37 -8.90 10.74 7.03
N LEU A 38 -8.55 12.03 7.08
CA LEU A 38 -7.66 12.62 6.09
C LEU A 38 -6.59 13.50 6.74
N LEU A 39 -5.38 13.42 6.22
CA LEU A 39 -4.28 14.32 6.57
C LEU A 39 -4.50 15.65 5.82
N ASP A 40 -4.50 16.78 6.53
CA ASP A 40 -4.70 18.10 5.92
C ASP A 40 -3.66 18.35 4.82
N LYS A 41 -4.04 18.96 3.69
CA LYS A 41 -3.11 19.11 2.55
C LYS A 41 -2.20 20.33 2.67
N ASN A 42 -2.57 21.30 3.49
CA ASN A 42 -1.96 22.61 3.63
C ASN A 42 -1.22 22.75 4.96
N GLU A 43 -1.75 22.15 6.03
CA GLU A 43 -1.23 22.25 7.39
C GLU A 43 -0.56 20.94 7.84
N ASN A 44 0.72 21.04 8.21
CA ASN A 44 1.42 19.91 8.79
C ASN A 44 0.81 19.51 10.13
N ALA A 45 0.85 18.21 10.43
CA ALA A 45 0.39 17.65 11.69
C ALA A 45 -1.11 17.83 11.99
N ILE A 46 -1.95 18.10 10.99
CA ILE A 46 -3.41 18.18 11.17
C ILE A 46 -4.09 17.02 10.46
N LEU A 47 -5.01 16.37 11.16
CA LEU A 47 -5.94 15.37 10.61
C LEU A 47 -7.36 15.92 10.70
N HIS A 48 -8.17 15.63 9.70
CA HIS A 48 -9.60 15.74 9.79
C HIS A 48 -10.19 14.36 10.02
N VAL A 49 -11.03 14.25 11.03
CA VAL A 49 -11.80 13.05 11.36
C VAL A 49 -13.25 13.35 11.08
N LYS A 50 -13.74 12.83 9.96
CA LYS A 50 -15.11 13.03 9.50
C LYS A 50 -15.96 11.84 9.87
N LYS A 51 -17.14 12.13 10.42
CA LYS A 51 -18.20 11.15 10.72
C LYS A 51 -19.54 11.81 10.48
N ASN A 52 -20.34 11.27 9.55
CA ASN A 52 -21.60 11.88 9.13
C ASN A 52 -21.40 13.36 8.70
N HIS A 53 -22.01 14.31 9.41
CA HIS A 53 -21.91 15.76 9.15
C HIS A 53 -20.91 16.48 10.08
N THR A 54 -20.14 15.73 10.87
CA THR A 54 -19.13 16.28 11.78
C THR A 54 -17.75 16.15 11.15
N ASP A 55 -16.97 17.23 11.22
CA ASP A 55 -15.56 17.28 10.84
C ASP A 55 -14.77 17.81 12.05
N ILE A 56 -13.96 16.94 12.66
CA ILE A 56 -13.12 17.29 13.80
C ILE A 56 -11.69 17.44 13.30
N GLN A 57 -11.14 18.64 13.49
CA GLN A 57 -9.70 18.86 13.31
C GLN A 57 -8.94 18.36 14.53
N CYS A 58 -7.92 17.55 14.26
CA CYS A 58 -7.14 16.86 15.26
C CYS A 58 -5.64 17.13 15.03
N VAL A 59 -4.97 17.63 16.06
CA VAL A 59 -3.53 17.89 16.01
C VAL A 59 -2.75 16.60 16.29
N ILE A 60 -1.79 16.26 15.45
CA ILE A 60 -0.81 15.20 15.67
C ILE A 60 0.33 15.76 16.54
N LYS A 61 0.41 15.28 17.77
CA LYS A 61 1.47 15.61 18.72
C LYS A 61 2.79 14.98 18.30
N ASN A 62 3.89 15.65 18.68
CA ASN A 62 5.27 15.21 18.45
C ASN A 62 5.60 15.01 16.96
N TRP A 63 4.96 15.80 16.09
CA TRP A 63 5.23 15.78 14.66
C TRP A 63 6.69 16.14 14.38
N ASN A 64 7.44 15.18 13.87
CA ASN A 64 8.86 15.32 13.53
C ASN A 64 9.13 15.00 12.05
N ILE A 65 8.08 14.87 11.24
CA ILE A 65 8.14 14.52 9.83
C ILE A 65 8.28 15.81 9.01
N LYS A 66 9.25 15.84 8.10
CA LYS A 66 9.50 17.01 7.24
C LYS A 66 8.75 16.84 5.92
N TYR A 67 7.52 17.35 5.86
CA TYR A 67 6.82 17.55 4.60
C TYR A 67 6.81 19.05 4.23
N ASN A 68 6.91 19.34 2.93
CA ASN A 68 6.89 20.70 2.40
C ASN A 68 5.50 21.36 2.52
N ASN A 69 4.45 20.54 2.64
CA ASN A 69 3.05 20.91 2.85
C ASN A 69 2.36 19.80 3.67
N GLY A 70 1.13 20.05 4.16
CA GLY A 70 0.41 19.10 5.01
C GLY A 70 0.16 17.72 4.41
N ALA A 71 0.23 17.56 3.09
CA ALA A 71 -0.06 16.29 2.45
C ALA A 71 1.06 15.25 2.60
N GLY A 72 0.66 14.04 2.98
CA GLY A 72 1.44 12.81 2.98
C GLY A 72 0.55 11.64 2.58
N VAL A 73 1.14 10.47 2.35
CA VAL A 73 0.39 9.26 2.04
C VAL A 73 0.06 8.53 3.34
N ILE A 74 -1.21 8.21 3.58
CA ILE A 74 -1.65 7.42 4.72
C ILE A 74 -2.30 6.11 4.27
N SER A 75 -2.19 5.07 5.10
CA SER A 75 -2.73 3.74 4.81
C SER A 75 -3.26 3.09 6.07
N LEU A 76 -4.49 2.58 6.02
CA LEU A 76 -5.08 1.85 7.13
C LEU A 76 -4.48 0.43 7.18
N THR A 77 -4.10 -0.03 8.36
CA THR A 77 -3.68 -1.42 8.55
C THR A 77 -4.85 -2.36 8.28
N THR A 78 -4.56 -3.57 7.78
CA THR A 78 -5.63 -4.51 7.43
C THR A 78 -6.48 -4.90 8.65
N ASP A 79 -5.89 -4.90 9.85
CA ASP A 79 -6.58 -5.13 11.12
C ASP A 79 -7.30 -3.89 11.68
N LYS A 80 -7.30 -2.77 10.94
CA LYS A 80 -7.94 -1.49 11.28
C LYS A 80 -7.49 -0.87 12.61
N LYS A 81 -6.32 -1.25 13.14
CA LYS A 81 -5.83 -0.73 14.43
C LYS A 81 -5.00 0.53 14.31
N ALA A 82 -4.39 0.77 13.16
CA ALA A 82 -3.56 1.93 12.94
C ALA A 82 -3.68 2.53 11.54
N ILE A 83 -3.36 3.81 11.46
CA ILE A 83 -3.14 4.55 10.22
C ILE A 83 -1.63 4.77 10.10
N LEU A 84 -1.02 4.14 9.11
CA LEU A 84 0.39 4.30 8.78
C LEU A 84 0.62 5.60 8.04
N LEU A 85 1.72 6.29 8.35
CA LEU A 85 2.23 7.39 7.54
C LEU A 85 3.32 6.86 6.63
N ALA A 86 3.05 6.77 5.33
CA ALA A 86 3.97 6.24 4.34
C ALA A 86 5.27 7.06 4.27
N ASN A 87 6.37 6.39 3.91
CA ASN A 87 7.73 6.95 3.93
C ASN A 87 8.21 7.42 5.30
N THR A 88 7.54 7.01 6.37
CA THR A 88 7.94 7.30 7.75
C THR A 88 8.03 6.00 8.54
N GLN A 89 8.60 6.09 9.74
CA GLN A 89 8.57 5.01 10.73
C GLN A 89 7.50 5.28 11.79
N ALA A 90 6.36 5.82 11.38
CA ALA A 90 5.33 6.26 12.28
C ALA A 90 3.92 5.83 11.89
N TYR A 91 3.06 5.71 12.91
CA TYR A 91 1.64 5.44 12.77
C TYR A 91 0.83 6.17 13.84
N LEU A 92 -0.49 6.18 13.64
CA LEU A 92 -1.49 6.69 14.58
C LEU A 92 -2.42 5.54 14.95
N TYR A 93 -2.77 5.38 16.23
CA TYR A 93 -3.81 4.42 16.60
C TYR A 93 -5.17 4.92 16.16
N VAL A 94 -5.97 4.04 15.56
CA VAL A 94 -7.34 4.37 15.14
C VAL A 94 -8.19 4.81 16.33
N ASP A 95 -8.07 4.13 17.47
CA ASP A 95 -8.82 4.47 18.70
C ASP A 95 -8.47 5.88 19.22
N GLU A 96 -7.21 6.32 19.08
CA GLU A 96 -6.83 7.69 19.45
C GLU A 96 -7.43 8.70 18.45
N VAL A 97 -7.41 8.38 17.16
CA VAL A 97 -7.91 9.24 16.08
C VAL A 97 -9.42 9.47 16.21
N ILE A 98 -10.23 8.41 16.36
CA ILE A 98 -11.69 8.56 16.44
C ILE A 98 -12.16 9.22 17.73
N ASN A 99 -11.35 9.18 18.79
CA ASN A 99 -11.62 9.82 20.08
C ASN A 99 -10.88 11.16 20.23
N CYS A 100 -10.34 11.71 19.14
CA CYS A 100 -9.59 12.94 19.22
C CYS A 100 -10.44 14.09 19.76
N LYS A 101 -9.98 14.66 20.88
CA LYS A 101 -10.51 15.89 21.50
C LYS A 101 -9.48 17.00 21.33
N GLU A 102 -9.72 18.16 21.95
CA GLU A 102 -8.81 19.33 22.00
C GLU A 102 -7.37 19.02 22.50
N GLY A 103 -7.09 17.78 22.90
CA GLY A 103 -5.75 17.28 23.22
C GLY A 103 -4.97 16.64 22.06
N GLY A 104 -5.53 16.42 20.87
CA GLY A 104 -4.79 15.80 19.75
C GLY A 104 -4.45 14.32 19.92
N VAL A 105 -3.76 13.74 18.93
CA VAL A 105 -3.35 12.32 18.84
C VAL A 105 -1.84 12.19 18.89
N SER A 106 -1.32 11.04 19.34
CA SER A 106 0.13 10.85 19.42
C SER A 106 0.68 10.17 18.18
N LEU A 107 1.87 10.61 17.75
CA LEU A 107 2.65 9.90 16.75
C LEU A 107 3.41 8.74 17.41
N HIS A 108 3.16 7.51 16.95
CA HIS A 108 3.79 6.30 17.49
C HIS A 108 4.86 5.78 16.53
N LYS A 109 5.93 5.18 17.07
CA LYS A 109 6.98 4.54 16.26
C LYS A 109 6.57 3.13 15.88
N VAL A 110 6.77 2.74 14.61
CA VAL A 110 6.54 1.37 14.16
C VAL A 110 7.42 0.37 14.95
N PRO A 111 6.90 -0.82 15.32
CA PRO A 111 7.59 -1.79 16.17
C PRO A 111 8.57 -2.66 15.37
N VAL A 112 9.55 -2.01 14.73
CA VAL A 112 10.63 -2.63 13.97
C VAL A 112 11.96 -2.51 14.73
N PRO A 113 12.92 -3.44 14.54
CA PRO A 113 14.25 -3.35 15.14
C PRO A 113 14.96 -2.03 14.82
N ASN A 114 15.79 -1.56 15.75
CA ASN A 114 16.63 -0.36 15.54
C ASN A 114 17.84 -0.60 14.62
N SER A 115 18.04 -1.82 14.11
CA SER A 115 19.18 -2.19 13.29
C SER A 115 18.78 -2.76 11.91
N PRO A 116 19.59 -2.54 10.86
CA PRO A 116 19.26 -2.98 9.50
C PRO A 116 19.06 -4.50 9.32
N PRO A 117 18.35 -4.92 8.25
CA PRO A 117 17.76 -4.08 7.22
C PRO A 117 16.49 -3.37 7.70
N PHE A 118 16.46 -2.02 7.57
CA PHE A 118 15.27 -1.23 7.85
C PHE A 118 14.58 -0.93 6.52
N GLY A 119 13.50 -1.65 6.23
CA GLY A 119 12.64 -1.33 5.10
C GLY A 119 11.63 -0.24 5.47
N THR A 120 11.02 0.38 4.46
CA THR A 120 9.81 1.17 4.69
C THR A 120 8.67 0.22 5.07
N VAL A 121 8.07 0.43 6.24
CA VAL A 121 6.91 -0.35 6.68
C VAL A 121 5.71 0.00 5.81
N ILE A 122 5.06 -1.04 5.28
CA ILE A 122 3.92 -0.90 4.37
C ILE A 122 2.62 -1.45 4.95
N ASP A 123 2.70 -2.42 5.86
CA ASP A 123 1.56 -2.89 6.65
C ASP A 123 1.97 -3.43 8.02
N LEU A 124 1.04 -3.39 8.97
CA LEU A 124 1.18 -3.97 10.30
C LEU A 124 -0.06 -4.83 10.61
N ASN A 125 0.15 -5.91 11.36
CA ASN A 125 -0.92 -6.65 12.02
C ASN A 125 -0.57 -6.75 13.51
N PHE A 126 -1.22 -5.95 14.33
CA PHE A 126 -0.96 -5.84 15.77
C PHE A 126 -1.41 -7.09 16.52
N ASP A 127 -2.51 -7.72 16.11
CA ASP A 127 -3.01 -8.94 16.75
C ASP A 127 -2.04 -10.11 16.59
N LYS A 128 -1.43 -10.24 15.41
CA LYS A 128 -0.45 -11.29 15.12
C LYS A 128 0.99 -10.85 15.39
N LYS A 129 1.19 -9.57 15.72
CA LYS A 129 2.48 -8.92 15.92
C LYS A 129 3.42 -9.13 14.73
N ILE A 130 2.93 -8.89 13.52
CA ILE A 130 3.68 -9.06 12.25
C ILE A 130 3.77 -7.71 11.55
N TYR A 131 4.93 -7.38 11.01
CA TYR A 131 5.11 -6.25 10.12
C TYR A 131 5.53 -6.72 8.72
N LEU A 132 5.15 -5.95 7.72
CA LEU A 132 5.58 -6.07 6.34
C LEU A 132 6.28 -4.77 5.95
N SER A 133 7.49 -4.89 5.42
CA SER A 133 8.27 -3.75 4.91
C SER A 133 8.95 -4.08 3.60
N VAL A 134 9.39 -3.04 2.89
CA VAL A 134 10.13 -3.15 1.64
C VAL A 134 11.49 -2.45 1.76
N VAL A 135 12.52 -3.09 1.25
CA VAL A 135 13.90 -2.58 1.22
C VAL A 135 14.23 -2.24 -0.23
N LEU A 136 14.77 -1.03 -0.45
CA LEU A 136 15.26 -0.63 -1.77
C LEU A 136 16.58 -1.33 -2.06
N GLU A 137 16.62 -2.13 -3.12
CA GLU A 137 17.82 -2.84 -3.58
C GLU A 137 18.63 -2.00 -4.57
N ASP A 138 17.96 -1.43 -5.58
CA ASP A 138 18.60 -0.63 -6.62
C ASP A 138 17.73 0.58 -6.95
N ILE A 139 18.26 1.77 -6.65
CA ILE A 139 17.61 3.05 -6.91
C ILE A 139 17.42 3.34 -8.41
N ARG A 140 18.27 2.79 -9.29
CA ARG A 140 18.23 3.06 -10.73
C ARG A 140 17.06 2.36 -11.39
N THR A 141 16.74 1.19 -10.90
CA THR A 141 15.64 0.35 -11.40
C THR A 141 14.39 0.49 -10.52
N LEU A 142 14.50 1.14 -9.35
CA LEU A 142 13.46 1.16 -8.32
C LEU A 142 13.02 -0.27 -7.96
N SER A 143 14.00 -1.14 -7.72
CA SER A 143 13.74 -2.52 -7.35
C SER A 143 13.83 -2.72 -5.83
N TYR A 144 12.97 -3.60 -5.33
CA TYR A 144 12.76 -3.81 -3.90
C TYR A 144 12.73 -5.29 -3.54
N THR A 145 13.04 -5.59 -2.29
CA THR A 145 12.75 -6.87 -1.63
C THR A 145 11.82 -6.65 -0.44
N ALA A 146 11.12 -7.70 -0.03
CA ALA A 146 10.20 -7.64 1.11
C ALA A 146 10.81 -8.24 2.38
N ILE A 147 10.51 -7.65 3.53
CA ILE A 147 10.70 -8.25 4.84
C ILE A 147 9.33 -8.48 5.44
N VAL A 148 9.06 -9.71 5.86
CA VAL A 148 7.93 -10.02 6.74
C VAL A 148 8.46 -10.64 8.01
N SER A 149 8.19 -10.02 9.15
CA SER A 149 8.79 -10.44 10.42
C SER A 149 7.86 -10.16 11.59
N LYS A 150 8.20 -10.75 12.75
CA LYS A 150 7.54 -10.38 14.01
C LYS A 150 8.01 -9.01 14.46
N PHE A 151 7.15 -8.30 15.20
CA PHE A 151 7.52 -7.06 15.87
C PHE A 151 8.83 -7.24 16.65
N ASP A 152 9.69 -6.22 16.59
CA ASP A 152 11.01 -6.18 17.21
C ASP A 152 12.01 -7.27 16.76
N SER A 153 11.71 -8.01 15.69
CA SER A 153 12.61 -9.01 15.11
C SER A 153 13.06 -8.62 13.70
N ASN A 154 14.34 -8.81 13.38
CA ASN A 154 14.88 -8.66 12.03
C ASN A 154 14.93 -9.97 11.24
N LYS A 155 14.34 -11.05 11.78
CA LYS A 155 14.34 -12.37 11.15
C LYS A 155 13.16 -12.50 10.20
N ASN A 156 13.45 -12.45 8.91
CA ASN A 156 12.44 -12.68 7.88
C ASN A 156 11.79 -14.07 8.05
N ILE A 157 10.45 -14.12 8.04
CA ILE A 157 9.66 -15.34 8.17
C ILE A 157 9.77 -16.16 6.88
N ILE A 158 9.76 -15.48 5.73
CA ILE A 158 9.93 -16.08 4.41
C ILE A 158 11.39 -15.91 3.99
N ASN A 159 11.97 -16.99 3.48
CA ASN A 159 13.30 -16.99 2.87
C ASN A 159 13.18 -17.56 1.46
N ALA A 160 12.80 -16.70 0.50
CA ALA A 160 12.53 -17.06 -0.88
C ALA A 160 12.75 -15.85 -1.80
N LYS A 161 12.66 -16.05 -3.12
CA LYS A 161 12.81 -14.94 -4.06
C LYS A 161 11.76 -13.86 -3.84
N GLY A 162 12.16 -12.59 -3.95
CA GLY A 162 11.29 -11.45 -3.64
C GLY A 162 11.35 -11.02 -2.18
N PHE A 163 12.02 -11.79 -1.32
CA PHE A 163 12.19 -11.48 0.09
C PHE A 163 13.65 -11.23 0.41
N GLU A 164 13.89 -10.35 1.36
CA GLU A 164 15.24 -9.96 1.74
C GLU A 164 15.98 -11.16 2.34
N ASN A 165 17.13 -11.46 1.76
CA ASN A 165 18.01 -12.57 2.14
C ASN A 165 19.47 -12.17 1.90
N LYS A 166 20.22 -12.08 3.01
CA LYS A 166 21.65 -11.73 3.03
C LYS A 166 22.56 -12.67 2.23
N GLN A 167 22.07 -13.82 1.78
CA GLN A 167 22.85 -14.86 1.10
C GLN A 167 22.69 -14.86 -0.42
N THR A 168 21.78 -14.06 -0.99
CA THR A 168 21.46 -14.08 -2.42
C THR A 168 21.79 -12.75 -3.08
N THR A 169 22.77 -12.75 -4.00
CA THR A 169 23.20 -11.57 -4.78
C THR A 169 22.55 -11.50 -6.17
N ASN A 170 21.49 -12.26 -6.42
CA ASN A 170 20.93 -12.43 -7.75
C ASN A 170 19.93 -11.29 -8.10
N LYS A 171 20.08 -10.67 -9.28
CA LYS A 171 19.24 -9.53 -9.72
C LYS A 171 17.76 -9.89 -9.86
N ASP A 172 17.46 -11.16 -10.13
CA ASP A 172 16.09 -11.70 -10.24
C ASP A 172 15.39 -11.90 -8.88
N ASN A 173 15.97 -11.37 -7.79
CA ASN A 173 15.40 -11.46 -6.45
C ASN A 173 14.47 -10.29 -6.10
N SER A 174 14.42 -9.24 -6.92
CA SER A 174 13.74 -7.99 -6.60
C SER A 174 12.52 -7.74 -7.48
N PHE A 175 11.55 -7.00 -6.97
CA PHE A 175 10.33 -6.60 -7.66
C PHE A 175 10.21 -5.08 -7.73
N TYR A 176 9.40 -4.58 -8.66
CA TYR A 176 9.10 -3.17 -8.77
C TYR A 176 7.86 -2.83 -7.96
N LEU A 177 7.84 -1.65 -7.34
CA LEU A 177 6.59 -1.08 -6.85
C LEU A 177 5.91 -0.42 -8.05
N GLU A 178 4.71 -0.86 -8.44
CA GLU A 178 3.99 -0.27 -9.56
C GLU A 178 3.68 1.20 -9.26
N GLY A 179 4.40 2.07 -9.95
CA GLY A 179 4.30 3.52 -9.84
C GLY A 179 3.15 4.06 -10.66
N SER A 180 1.94 3.99 -10.12
CA SER A 180 0.92 4.98 -10.43
C SER A 180 -0.06 4.98 -9.29
N SER A 181 -0.06 6.07 -8.53
CA SER A 181 -1.08 6.38 -7.54
C SER A 181 -0.89 5.77 -6.12
N GLY A 182 0.30 6.05 -5.55
CA GLY A 182 0.40 6.63 -4.20
C GLY A 182 0.03 5.84 -2.95
N GLY A 183 0.14 4.52 -2.91
CA GLY A 183 0.12 3.78 -1.64
C GLY A 183 0.89 2.47 -1.77
N TYR A 184 1.72 2.12 -0.80
CA TYR A 184 2.40 0.83 -0.81
C TYR A 184 1.35 -0.30 -0.89
N GLY A 185 1.35 -1.04 -1.99
CA GLY A 185 0.27 -1.98 -2.31
C GLY A 185 0.20 -3.17 -1.35
N GLY A 186 1.34 -3.61 -0.80
CA GLY A 186 1.39 -4.83 -0.01
C GLY A 186 0.62 -4.79 1.31
N LYS A 187 0.00 -5.92 1.66
CA LYS A 187 -0.81 -6.08 2.87
C LYS A 187 -0.56 -7.43 3.55
N ILE A 188 -0.88 -7.46 4.85
CA ILE A 188 -0.99 -8.66 5.68
C ILE A 188 -2.47 -8.93 5.90
N SER A 189 -2.92 -10.14 5.58
CA SER A 189 -4.32 -10.56 5.81
C SER A 189 -4.76 -10.36 7.26
N ILE A 190 -6.06 -10.18 7.49
CA ILE A 190 -6.64 -9.96 8.82
C ILE A 190 -6.25 -11.05 9.83
N ASN A 191 -6.25 -12.30 9.39
CA ASN A 191 -5.85 -13.45 10.21
C ASN A 191 -4.32 -13.63 10.32
N GLY A 192 -3.55 -12.80 9.61
CA GLY A 192 -2.08 -12.82 9.53
C GLY A 192 -1.51 -14.12 8.96
N LYS A 193 -2.30 -14.89 8.21
CA LYS A 193 -1.86 -16.13 7.57
C LYS A 193 -1.24 -15.87 6.20
N TYR A 194 -1.78 -14.90 5.47
CA TYR A 194 -1.37 -14.55 4.12
C TYR A 194 -0.77 -13.14 4.03
N ILE A 195 0.16 -12.95 3.11
CA ILE A 195 0.69 -11.62 2.74
C ILE A 195 0.83 -11.50 1.23
N PHE A 196 0.88 -10.27 0.74
CA PHE A 196 1.46 -9.96 -0.56
C PHE A 196 2.30 -8.69 -0.46
N PRO A 197 3.55 -8.67 -0.97
CA PRO A 197 4.41 -7.48 -0.90
C PRO A 197 4.03 -6.28 -1.78
N VAL A 198 3.33 -6.52 -2.89
CA VAL A 198 3.02 -5.45 -3.87
C VAL A 198 1.60 -5.57 -4.41
N ASN A 199 1.31 -6.61 -5.19
CA ASN A 199 0.01 -6.84 -5.81
C ASN A 199 -0.62 -8.10 -5.21
N LEU A 200 -1.92 -8.05 -4.94
CA LEU A 200 -2.69 -9.22 -4.55
C LEU A 200 -2.92 -10.09 -5.79
N ASP A 201 -1.93 -10.92 -6.14
CA ASP A 201 -1.98 -11.77 -7.32
C ASP A 201 -1.60 -13.23 -6.98
N CYS A 202 -2.58 -14.11 -7.13
CA CYS A 202 -2.48 -15.55 -6.91
C CYS A 202 -2.30 -16.34 -8.22
N SER A 203 -1.97 -15.68 -9.33
CA SER A 203 -1.63 -16.34 -10.60
C SER A 203 -0.33 -17.16 -10.49
N SER A 204 -0.15 -18.14 -11.38
CA SER A 204 1.05 -18.98 -11.38
C SER A 204 2.32 -18.20 -11.73
N ASP A 205 2.21 -17.14 -12.51
CA ASP A 205 3.29 -16.26 -12.96
C ASP A 205 3.50 -15.05 -12.05
N SER A 206 2.64 -14.83 -11.05
CA SER A 206 2.80 -13.74 -10.08
C SER A 206 4.18 -13.72 -9.41
N PHE A 207 4.71 -12.51 -9.26
CA PHE A 207 5.95 -12.27 -8.52
C PHE A 207 5.90 -10.93 -7.78
N PRO A 208 6.17 -10.90 -6.46
CA PRO A 208 6.40 -12.05 -5.57
C PRO A 208 5.12 -12.86 -5.27
N GLY A 209 3.94 -12.32 -5.56
CA GLY A 209 2.65 -12.98 -5.35
C GLY A 209 2.19 -13.06 -3.89
N VAL A 210 1.16 -13.86 -3.63
CA VAL A 210 0.61 -14.10 -2.28
C VAL A 210 1.33 -15.27 -1.61
N TRP A 211 1.67 -15.12 -0.33
CA TRP A 211 2.37 -16.14 0.46
C TRP A 211 1.59 -16.55 1.69
N ASP A 212 1.59 -17.84 1.98
CA ASP A 212 1.19 -18.42 3.26
C ASP A 212 2.39 -18.38 4.22
N LEU A 213 2.25 -17.64 5.32
CA LEU A 213 3.33 -17.40 6.30
C LEU A 213 3.63 -18.61 7.19
N GLU A 214 2.64 -19.48 7.40
CA GLU A 214 2.80 -20.68 8.21
C GLU A 214 3.61 -21.74 7.46
N ASN A 215 3.19 -22.00 6.23
CA ASN A 215 3.81 -22.98 5.35
C ASN A 215 5.02 -22.43 4.59
N LYS A 216 5.19 -21.11 4.56
CA LYS A 216 6.27 -20.39 3.85
C LYS A 216 6.30 -20.74 2.36
N LYS A 217 5.11 -20.79 1.76
CA LYS A 217 4.90 -21.17 0.36
C LYS A 217 4.01 -20.15 -0.33
N ARG A 218 4.17 -20.02 -1.64
CA ARG A 218 3.34 -19.14 -2.45
C ARG A 218 1.98 -19.80 -2.68
N VAL A 219 0.93 -19.01 -2.57
CA VAL A 219 -0.44 -19.39 -2.92
C VAL A 219 -0.64 -19.21 -4.43
N VAL A 220 -1.15 -20.25 -5.09
CA VAL A 220 -1.47 -20.21 -6.52
C VAL A 220 -2.85 -20.81 -6.76
N PHE A 221 -3.62 -20.20 -7.64
CA PHE A 221 -4.81 -20.80 -8.23
C PHE A 221 -4.56 -21.13 -9.70
N SER A 222 -4.95 -22.34 -10.12
CA SER A 222 -4.91 -22.70 -11.53
C SER A 222 -6.08 -22.05 -12.27
N SER A 223 -5.86 -21.69 -13.54
CA SER A 223 -6.88 -21.14 -14.42
C SER A 223 -7.84 -22.21 -14.99
N HIS A 224 -7.81 -23.44 -14.46
CA HIS A 224 -8.52 -24.55 -15.07
C HIS A 224 -10.03 -24.32 -15.18
N LYS A 225 -10.52 -24.62 -16.38
CA LYS A 225 -11.84 -24.30 -16.94
C LYS A 225 -12.96 -24.94 -16.11
N ASN A 226 -14.03 -24.17 -15.88
CA ASN A 226 -15.31 -24.50 -15.21
C ASN A 226 -15.52 -23.96 -13.78
N SER A 227 -14.66 -23.06 -13.30
CA SER A 227 -14.99 -22.21 -12.15
C SER A 227 -15.69 -20.95 -12.64
N SER A 228 -16.89 -20.63 -12.13
CA SER A 228 -17.56 -19.34 -12.38
C SER A 228 -16.86 -18.15 -11.72
N ILE A 229 -15.88 -18.43 -10.83
CA ILE A 229 -15.13 -17.47 -10.03
C ILE A 229 -13.72 -17.33 -10.64
N THR A 230 -13.26 -16.09 -10.84
CA THR A 230 -11.93 -15.75 -11.37
C THR A 230 -10.81 -15.98 -10.34
N ILE A 231 -9.55 -16.06 -10.79
CA ILE A 231 -8.39 -16.16 -9.87
C ILE A 231 -8.34 -14.95 -8.93
N ASP A 232 -8.60 -13.75 -9.45
CA ASP A 232 -8.64 -12.51 -8.67
C ASP A 232 -9.69 -12.59 -7.54
N GLU A 233 -10.91 -13.01 -7.87
CA GLU A 233 -11.98 -13.16 -6.87
C GLU A 233 -11.65 -14.22 -5.82
N LYS A 234 -11.02 -15.35 -6.22
CA LYS A 234 -10.52 -16.35 -5.27
C LYS A 234 -9.44 -15.77 -4.35
N CYS A 235 -8.50 -15.02 -4.93
CA CYS A 235 -7.39 -14.40 -4.19
C CYS A 235 -7.91 -13.42 -3.13
N HIS A 236 -8.85 -12.56 -3.50
CA HIS A 236 -9.54 -11.65 -2.57
C HIS A 236 -10.33 -12.39 -1.49
N LYS A 237 -11.10 -13.42 -1.85
CA LYS A 237 -11.85 -14.23 -0.87
C LYS A 237 -10.94 -14.91 0.15
N LEU A 238 -9.82 -15.48 -0.30
CA LEU A 238 -8.82 -16.09 0.58
C LEU A 238 -8.19 -15.06 1.51
N PHE A 239 -7.70 -13.95 0.96
CA PHE A 239 -6.96 -12.94 1.70
C PHE A 239 -7.82 -12.25 2.77
N ASN A 240 -9.10 -12.02 2.47
CA ASN A 240 -10.07 -11.44 3.40
C ASN A 240 -10.65 -12.46 4.38
N GLY A 241 -10.27 -13.74 4.30
CA GLY A 241 -10.76 -14.80 5.18
C GLY A 241 -12.21 -15.21 4.94
N VAL A 242 -12.75 -14.93 3.74
CA VAL A 242 -14.11 -15.31 3.32
C VAL A 242 -14.21 -16.80 2.99
N ALA A 243 -13.13 -17.39 2.46
CA ALA A 243 -13.04 -18.82 2.16
C ALA A 243 -11.61 -19.32 2.37
N SER A 244 -11.45 -20.61 2.62
CA SER A 244 -10.16 -21.28 2.76
C SER A 244 -9.53 -21.60 1.41
N LEU A 245 -8.23 -21.92 1.43
CA LEU A 245 -7.49 -22.30 0.23
C LEU A 245 -8.08 -23.58 -0.42
N GLU A 246 -8.50 -24.54 0.41
CA GLU A 246 -9.09 -25.81 -0.03
C GLU A 246 -10.44 -25.60 -0.71
N GLU A 247 -11.34 -24.81 -0.11
CA GLU A 247 -12.66 -24.49 -0.69
C GLU A 247 -12.54 -23.79 -2.06
N LEU A 248 -11.48 -23.00 -2.25
CA LEU A 248 -11.22 -22.27 -3.49
C LEU A 248 -10.41 -23.08 -4.53
N GLY A 249 -9.97 -24.29 -4.16
CA GLY A 249 -9.16 -25.17 -5.00
C GLY A 249 -7.77 -24.60 -5.31
N GLY A 250 -7.14 -23.97 -4.33
CA GLY A 250 -5.79 -23.41 -4.46
C GLY A 250 -4.70 -24.34 -3.95
N GLU A 251 -3.47 -24.01 -4.31
CA GLU A 251 -2.30 -24.82 -4.01
C GLU A 251 -1.20 -23.99 -3.36
N LEU A 252 -0.38 -24.66 -2.54
CA LEU A 252 0.84 -24.09 -1.96
C LEU A 252 2.06 -24.61 -2.72
N VAL A 253 2.75 -23.72 -3.41
CA VAL A 253 3.93 -24.04 -4.21
C VAL A 253 5.20 -23.50 -3.56
N SER A 254 6.26 -24.31 -3.56
CA SER A 254 7.61 -23.84 -3.25
C SER A 254 8.18 -23.14 -4.49
N LYS A 255 8.80 -21.96 -4.30
CA LYS A 255 9.56 -21.25 -5.35
C LYS A 255 11.02 -21.13 -4.91
#